data_AF-A0A942C1E8-F1
#
_entry.id   AF-A0A942C1E8-F1
#
_cell.length_a   1.000
_cell.length_b   1.000
_cell.length_c   1.000
_cell.angle_alpha   90.00
_cell.angle_beta   90.00
_cell.angle_gamma   90.00
#
_symmetry.space_group_name_H-M   'P 1'
#
loop_
_entity.id
_entity.type
_entity.pdbx_description
1 polymer ?
#
loop_
_entity_poly.entity_id
_entity_poly.type
_entity_poly.pdbx_seq_one_letter_code
_entity_poly.pdbx_strand_id
1 'polypeptide(L)' 'NLIYSVLSPAAGLRAAQNTLRQDPRWSAPYYWAAFTLHGEPR' A
#
# COMPACT_ATOMS: atom_id res chain seq x y z
N ASN A 1 21.89 13.95 0.22
CA ASN A 1 21.78 12.84 -0.75
C ASN A 1 20.52 12.04 -0.38
N LEU A 2 19.35 12.49 -0.83
CA LEU A 2 18.05 11.91 -0.41
C LEU A 2 17.70 10.77 -1.36
N ILE A 3 18.17 9.57 -1.01
CA ILE A 3 17.75 8.35 -1.68
C ILE A 3 16.38 8.00 -1.09
N TYR A 4 15.30 8.55 -1.65
CA TYR A 4 13.99 7.96 -1.44
C TYR A 4 14.04 6.59 -2.10
N SER A 5 14.18 5.54 -1.30
CA SER A 5 14.11 4.16 -1.79
C SER A 5 12.73 3.97 -2.43
N VAL A 6 12.71 3.87 -3.76
CA VAL A 6 11.49 3.51 -4.49
C VAL A 6 11.11 2.13 -4.00
N LEU A 7 10.03 2.07 -3.22
CA LEU A 7 9.46 0.79 -2.79
C LEU A 7 9.11 0.00 -4.05
N SER A 8 9.34 -1.32 -4.02
CA SER A 8 8.73 -2.17 -5.03
C SER A 8 7.22 -1.96 -5.00
N PRO A 9 6.50 -2.08 -6.13
CA PRO A 9 5.06 -1.84 -6.12
C PRO A 9 4.31 -2.71 -5.11
N ALA A 10 4.76 -3.94 -4.86
CA ALA A 10 4.29 -4.80 -3.76
C ALA A 10 4.48 -4.17 -2.38
N ALA A 11 5.67 -3.67 -2.08
CA ALA A 11 5.96 -3.00 -0.82
C ALA A 11 5.17 -1.70 -0.68
N GLY A 12 5.00 -0.94 -1.77
CA GLY A 12 4.23 0.30 -1.80
C GLY A 12 2.74 0.09 -1.52
N LEU A 13 2.11 -0.87 -2.22
CA LEU A 13 0.71 -1.22 -1.95
C LEU A 13 0.52 -1.67 -0.51
N ARG A 14 1.40 -2.53 0.00
CA ARG A 14 1.31 -3.02 1.38
C ARG A 14 1.45 -1.91 2.40
N ALA A 15 2.37 -0.97 2.18
CA ALA A 15 2.54 0.20 3.02
C ALA A 15 1.26 1.05 3.05
N ALA A 16 0.67 1.33 1.88
CA ALA A 16 -0.57 2.10 1.78
C ALA A 16 -1.75 1.42 2.50
N GLN A 17 -1.94 0.11 2.30
CA GLN A 17 -2.98 -0.65 3.00
C GLN A 17 -2.80 -0.61 4.53
N ASN A 18 -1.56 -0.71 5.01
CA ASN A 18 -1.26 -0.61 6.44
C ASN A 18 -1.55 0.80 7.00
N THR A 19 -1.20 1.85 6.26
CA THR A 19 -1.51 3.23 6.66
C THR A 19 -3.02 3.44 6.80
N LEU A 20 -3.82 2.98 5.83
CA LEU A 20 -5.29 3.09 5.90
C LEU A 20 -5.88 2.26 7.04
N ARG A 21 -5.34 1.05 7.28
CA ARG A 21 -5.74 0.20 8.40
C ARG A 21 -5.54 0.88 9.77
N GLN A 22 -4.49 1.69 9.91
CA GLN A 22 -4.13 2.35 11.17
C GLN A 22 -4.95 3.63 11.44
N ASP A 23 -5.53 4.24 10.41
CA ASP A 23 -6.44 5.37 10.59
C ASP A 23 -7.84 4.86 10.98
N PRO A 24 -8.38 5.19 12.16
CA PRO A 24 -9.70 4.72 12.60
C PRO A 24 -10.82 5.00 11.59
N ARG A 25 -10.70 6.11 10.83
CA ARG A 25 -11.69 6.50 9.79
C ARG A 25 -11.72 5.54 8.61
N TRP A 26 -10.59 4.90 8.29
CA TRP A 26 -10.40 4.05 7.10
C TRP A 26 -10.03 2.60 7.44
N SER A 27 -10.04 2.26 8.73
CA SER A 27 -9.57 0.97 9.24
C SER A 27 -10.34 -0.23 8.67
N ALA A 28 -11.60 -0.03 8.30
CA ALA A 28 -12.44 -1.08 7.78
C ALA A 28 -11.95 -1.57 6.39
N PRO A 29 -11.85 -2.89 6.17
CA PRO A 29 -11.13 -3.45 5.03
C PRO A 29 -11.78 -3.14 3.68
N TYR A 30 -13.08 -2.85 3.64
CA TYR A 30 -13.77 -2.52 2.39
C TYR A 30 -13.22 -1.28 1.68
N TYR A 31 -12.50 -0.40 2.40
CA TYR A 31 -11.88 0.78 1.81
C TYR A 31 -10.59 0.49 1.03
N TRP A 32 -9.89 -0.60 1.35
CA TRP A 32 -8.51 -0.78 0.86
C TRP A 32 -8.14 -2.22 0.48
N ALA A 33 -8.82 -3.23 1.01
CA ALA A 33 -8.46 -4.63 0.79
C ALA A 33 -8.74 -5.11 -0.64
N ALA A 34 -9.64 -4.43 -1.36
CA ALA A 34 -9.94 -4.74 -2.76
C ALA A 34 -8.80 -4.34 -3.73
N PHE A 35 -7.90 -3.43 -3.32
CA PHE A 35 -6.76 -3.08 -4.13
C PHE A 35 -5.72 -4.20 -4.09
N THR A 36 -5.48 -4.81 -5.24
CA THR A 36 -4.49 -5.86 -5.44
C THR A 36 -3.57 -5.47 -6.59
N LEU A 37 -2.31 -5.89 -6.53
CA LEU A 37 -1.43 -5.77 -7.69
C LEU A 37 -1.79 -6.84 -8.71
N HIS A 38 -1.97 -6.42 -9.95
CA HIS A 38 -2.15 -7.33 -11.07
C HIS A 38 -0.85 -7.39 -11.87
N GLY A 39 -0.20 -8.56 -11.84
CA GLY A 39 1.12 -8.77 -12.44
C GLY A 39 2.27 -8.17 -11.62
N GLU A 40 3.49 -8.59 -11.97
CA GLU A 40 4.72 -7.99 -11.47
C GLU A 40 5.13 -6.86 -12.42
N PRO A 41 5.41 -5.65 -11.94
CA PRO A 41 6.02 -4.60 -12.77
C PRO A 41 7.41 -5.06 -13.19
N ARG A 42 7.65 -5.13 -14.50
CA ARG A 42 8.93 -5.48 -15.12
C ARG A 42 9.63 -4.22 -15.62
#